data_AF-H8ZVS2-F1
#
_entry.id   AF-H8ZVS2-F1
#
_cell.length_a   1.000
_cell.length_b   1.000
_cell.length_c   1.000
_cell.angle_alpha   90.00
_cell.angle_beta   90.00
_cell.angle_gamma   90.00
#
_symmetry.space_group_name_H-M   'P 1'
#
loop_
_entity.id
_entity.type
_entity.pdbx_description
1 polymer ?
#
loop_
_entity_poly.entity_id
_entity_poly.type
_entity_poly.pdbx_seq_one_letter_code
_entity_poly.pdbx_strand_id
1 'polypeptide(L)'
;DMQLISEAYDVLKSVGKLSNEELKDVFTDWNKGELQSFLIEITADIFGVKDDKGDGFLVDKVLDKTGMKGTGKWTVQQAAELSIAAPTIEASLDSRFMSGLKEERTEAAKVFNFGEIIGDQEVDKEKLIHDVRQALYASKICSYAQGMNLIRAKSIEKEWDLKLGELARIW
;
A
#
# COMPACT_ATOMS: atom_id res chain seq x y z
N ASP A 1 -3.92 -0.81 -3.87
CA ASP A 1 -4.12 0.39 -3.02
C ASP A 1 -3.49 0.32 -1.65
N MET A 2 -4.04 -0.44 -0.69
CA MET A 2 -3.54 -0.41 0.70
C MET A 2 -2.03 -0.67 0.82
N GLN A 3 -1.50 -1.64 0.07
CA GLN A 3 -0.06 -1.94 0.07
C GLN A 3 0.79 -0.75 -0.44
N LEU A 4 0.37 -0.12 -1.54
CA LEU A 4 1.06 1.05 -2.10
C LEU A 4 1.06 2.23 -1.10
N ILE A 5 -0.06 2.43 -0.40
CA ILE A 5 -0.18 3.43 0.66
C ILE A 5 0.76 3.10 1.82
N SER A 6 0.84 1.83 2.24
CA SER A 6 1.76 1.41 3.30
C SER A 6 3.23 1.56 2.92
N GLU A 7 3.58 1.36 1.64
CA GLU A 7 4.95 1.59 1.14
C GLU A 7 5.29 3.08 1.10
N ALA A 8 4.36 3.93 0.66
CA ALA A 8 4.53 5.37 0.73
C ALA A 8 4.74 5.85 2.17
N TYR A 9 3.93 5.34 3.11
CA TYR A 9 4.12 5.55 4.55
C TYR A 9 5.51 5.10 5.02
N ASP A 10 5.91 3.87 4.68
CA ASP A 10 7.16 3.29 5.15
C ASP A 10 8.38 4.07 4.64
N VAL A 11 8.39 4.49 3.36
CA VAL A 11 9.46 5.33 2.80
C VAL A 11 9.51 6.69 3.51
N LEU A 12 8.37 7.36 3.68
CA LEU A 12 8.33 8.67 4.34
C LEU A 12 8.77 8.62 5.81
N LYS A 13 8.44 7.53 6.51
CA LYS A 13 8.83 7.35 7.91
C LYS A 13 10.27 6.89 8.07
N SER A 14 10.70 5.89 7.31
CA SER A 14 12.01 5.24 7.46
C SER A 14 13.14 6.06 6.84
N VAL A 15 12.92 6.63 5.65
CA VAL A 15 13.87 7.47 4.90
C VAL A 15 13.64 8.93 5.21
N GLY A 16 12.39 9.41 5.10
CA GLY A 16 12.07 10.82 5.35
C GLY A 16 12.13 11.24 6.83
N LYS A 17 12.12 10.27 7.76
CA LYS A 17 12.04 10.51 9.22
C LYS A 17 10.86 11.41 9.61
N LEU A 18 9.75 11.33 8.88
CA LEU A 18 8.53 12.06 9.24
C LEU A 18 7.91 11.47 10.51
N SER A 19 7.51 12.36 11.42
CA SER A 19 6.64 12.07 12.55
C SER A 19 5.23 11.70 12.09
N ASN A 20 4.43 11.09 12.97
CA ASN A 20 3.03 10.78 12.63
C ASN A 20 2.21 12.06 12.44
N GLU A 21 2.53 13.16 13.13
CA GLU A 21 1.95 14.47 12.85
C GLU A 21 2.26 14.94 11.42
N GLU A 22 3.54 14.92 10.99
CA GLU A 22 3.92 15.27 9.62
C GLU A 22 3.27 14.34 8.58
N LEU A 23 3.20 13.03 8.85
CA LEU A 23 2.52 12.07 7.97
C LEU A 23 1.03 12.37 7.84
N LYS A 24 0.35 12.73 8.94
CA LYS A 24 -1.05 13.16 8.91
C LYS A 24 -1.24 14.36 7.98
N ASP A 25 -0.39 15.38 8.11
CA ASP A 25 -0.49 16.59 7.29
C ASP A 25 -0.24 16.28 5.80
N VAL A 26 0.79 15.47 5.49
CA VAL A 26 1.10 15.04 4.13
C VAL A 26 -0.07 14.29 3.49
N PHE A 27 -0.63 13.28 4.16
CA PHE A 27 -1.74 12.50 3.60
C PHE A 27 -3.04 13.30 3.55
N THR A 28 -3.25 14.24 4.47
CA THR A 28 -4.37 15.19 4.42
C THR A 28 -4.27 16.09 3.19
N ASP A 29 -3.07 16.56 2.85
CA ASP A 29 -2.83 17.36 1.65
C ASP A 29 -3.02 16.55 0.37
N TRP A 30 -2.47 15.33 0.32
CA TRP A 30 -2.65 14.43 -0.82
C TRP A 30 -4.12 14.13 -1.11
N ASN A 31 -4.96 14.06 -0.07
CA ASN A 31 -6.40 13.83 -0.23
C ASN A 31 -7.17 15.00 -0.86
N LYS A 32 -6.53 16.16 -1.07
CA LYS A 32 -7.12 17.32 -1.76
C LYS A 32 -6.79 17.35 -3.25
N GLY A 33 -5.93 16.44 -3.72
CA GLY A 33 -5.44 16.40 -5.10
C GLY A 33 -5.82 15.11 -5.82
N GLU A 34 -4.96 14.68 -6.76
CA GLU A 34 -5.20 13.50 -7.61
C GLU A 34 -5.29 12.16 -6.85
N LEU A 35 -4.83 12.13 -5.60
CA LEU A 35 -4.92 10.97 -4.72
C LEU A 35 -6.19 10.95 -3.86
N GLN A 36 -7.08 11.95 -4.01
CA GLN A 36 -8.35 12.01 -3.28
C GLN A 36 -9.07 10.66 -3.32
N SER A 37 -9.17 10.01 -2.17
CA SER A 37 -9.81 8.71 -2.05
C SER A 37 -10.06 8.38 -0.58
N PHE A 38 -11.10 7.59 -0.33
CA PHE A 38 -11.44 7.12 1.01
C PHE A 38 -10.24 6.49 1.75
N LEU A 39 -9.42 5.69 1.06
CA LEU A 39 -8.26 5.05 1.68
C LEU A 39 -7.15 6.04 2.07
N ILE A 40 -6.95 7.13 1.34
CA ILE A 40 -6.00 8.18 1.71
C ILE A 40 -6.54 8.99 2.90
N GLU A 41 -7.83 9.33 2.88
CA GLU A 41 -8.53 10.01 3.98
C GLU A 41 -8.36 9.27 5.31
N ILE A 42 -8.77 7.99 5.37
CA ILE A 42 -8.68 7.23 6.61
C ILE A 42 -7.23 7.00 7.04
N THR A 43 -6.28 6.97 6.11
CA THR A 43 -4.85 6.84 6.44
C THR A 43 -4.35 8.10 7.15
N ALA A 44 -4.75 9.30 6.68
CA ALA A 44 -4.45 10.54 7.38
C ALA A 44 -5.04 10.55 8.79
N ASP A 45 -6.30 10.11 8.94
CA ASP A 45 -6.96 10.03 10.25
C ASP A 45 -6.24 9.07 11.20
N ILE A 46 -5.83 7.89 10.71
CA ILE A 46 -5.11 6.86 11.48
C ILE A 46 -3.83 7.43 12.10
N PHE A 47 -3.06 8.25 11.38
CA PHE A 47 -1.85 8.87 11.93
C PHE A 47 -2.13 9.81 13.10
N GLY A 48 -3.34 10.36 13.20
CA GLY A 48 -3.76 11.23 14.29
C GLY A 48 -4.26 10.50 15.55
N VAL A 49 -4.45 9.18 15.50
CA VAL A 49 -5.04 8.42 16.61
C VAL A 49 -3.99 8.17 17.70
N LYS A 50 -4.17 8.79 18.87
CA LYS A 50 -3.35 8.54 20.07
C LYS A 50 -3.69 7.18 20.69
N ASP A 51 -2.70 6.54 21.29
CA ASP A 51 -2.92 5.32 22.07
C ASP A 51 -3.66 5.67 23.36
N ASP A 52 -4.76 4.97 23.67
CA ASP A 52 -5.55 5.20 24.88
C ASP A 52 -5.00 4.44 26.10
N LYS A 53 -4.00 3.57 25.89
CA LYS A 53 -3.38 2.74 26.92
C LYS A 53 -1.94 3.14 27.27
N GLY A 54 -1.39 4.15 26.61
CA GLY A 54 -0.01 4.57 26.83
C GLY A 54 0.39 5.76 25.98
N ASP A 55 1.67 6.07 25.98
CA ASP A 55 2.21 7.20 25.22
C ASP A 55 2.41 6.87 23.74
N GLY A 56 2.22 7.90 22.91
CA GLY A 56 2.45 7.86 21.46
C GLY A 56 1.16 7.68 20.66
N PHE A 57 1.27 7.02 19.52
CA PHE A 57 0.18 6.84 18.57
C PHE A 57 -0.19 5.38 18.42
N LEU A 58 -1.48 5.12 18.22
CA LEU A 58 -2.02 3.76 18.15
C LEU A 58 -1.37 2.97 17.01
N VAL A 59 -1.17 3.57 15.84
CA VAL A 59 -0.57 2.92 14.66
C VAL A 59 0.80 2.29 14.94
N ASP A 60 1.59 2.89 15.84
CA ASP A 60 2.92 2.39 16.22
C ASP A 60 2.86 1.20 17.19
N LYS A 61 1.69 0.94 17.79
CA LYS A 61 1.46 -0.15 18.73
C LYS A 61 0.73 -1.34 18.09
N VAL A 62 0.19 -1.16 16.88
CA VAL A 62 -0.50 -2.23 16.15
C VAL A 62 0.54 -3.28 15.71
N LEU A 63 0.25 -4.55 16.01
CA LEU A 63 1.06 -5.66 15.53
C LEU A 63 1.09 -5.66 13.99
N ASP A 64 2.29 -5.66 13.41
CA ASP A 64 2.57 -5.67 11.96
C ASP A 64 2.33 -7.06 11.33
N LYS A 65 1.13 -7.61 11.57
CA LYS A 65 0.67 -8.90 11.07
C LYS A 65 -0.73 -8.74 10.52
N THR A 66 -0.84 -8.71 9.20
CA THR A 66 -2.13 -8.47 8.55
C THR A 66 -2.90 -9.76 8.29
N GLY A 67 -4.21 -9.72 8.49
CA GLY A 67 -5.10 -10.81 8.12
C GLY A 67 -5.54 -10.73 6.65
N MET A 68 -6.07 -11.84 6.13
CA MET A 68 -6.77 -11.86 4.85
C MET A 68 -7.89 -12.90 4.85
N LYS A 69 -8.97 -12.62 4.12
CA LYS A 69 -10.14 -13.50 4.01
C LYS A 69 -10.20 -14.33 2.72
N GLY A 70 -9.22 -14.17 1.82
CA GLY A 70 -9.05 -14.99 0.62
C GLY A 70 -9.35 -14.34 -0.74
N THR A 71 -10.11 -13.25 -0.79
CA THR A 71 -10.49 -12.59 -2.07
C THR A 71 -9.29 -12.09 -2.89
N GLY A 72 -8.25 -11.57 -2.22
CA GLY A 72 -6.99 -11.20 -2.87
C GLY A 72 -6.30 -12.41 -3.52
N LYS A 73 -6.26 -13.55 -2.82
CA LYS A 73 -5.73 -14.81 -3.35
C LYS A 73 -6.49 -15.28 -4.58
N TRP A 74 -7.83 -15.21 -4.55
CA TRP A 74 -8.65 -15.60 -5.71
C TRP A 74 -8.35 -14.74 -6.94
N THR A 75 -8.11 -13.45 -6.76
CA THR A 75 -7.76 -12.54 -7.86
C THR A 75 -6.45 -12.94 -8.52
N VAL A 76 -5.40 -13.19 -7.73
CA VAL A 76 -4.09 -13.65 -8.24
C VAL A 76 -4.19 -15.02 -8.91
N GLN A 77 -4.98 -15.95 -8.35
CA GLN A 77 -5.23 -17.24 -8.98
C GLN A 77 -5.92 -17.12 -10.34
N GLN A 78 -6.91 -16.24 -10.47
CA GLN A 78 -7.56 -15.98 -11.77
C GLN A 78 -6.62 -15.30 -12.77
N ALA A 79 -5.74 -14.41 -12.30
CA ALA A 79 -4.72 -13.79 -13.16
C ALA A 79 -3.78 -14.84 -13.74
N ALA A 80 -3.29 -15.77 -12.91
CA ALA A 80 -2.44 -16.87 -13.34
C ALA A 80 -3.16 -17.82 -14.33
N GLU A 81 -4.39 -18.23 -14.02
CA GLU A 81 -5.21 -19.11 -14.89
C GLU A 81 -5.41 -18.51 -16.29
N LEU A 82 -5.64 -17.19 -16.36
CA LEU A 82 -5.83 -16.47 -17.62
C LEU A 82 -4.53 -16.05 -18.30
N SER A 83 -3.36 -16.35 -17.71
CA SER A 83 -2.06 -15.85 -18.18
C SER A 83 -2.01 -14.32 -18.30
N ILE A 84 -2.61 -13.61 -17.35
CA ILE A 84 -2.63 -12.15 -17.26
C ILE A 84 -1.67 -11.69 -16.17
N ALA A 85 -0.73 -10.82 -16.54
CA ALA A 85 0.19 -10.21 -15.58
C ALA A 85 -0.54 -9.24 -14.63
N ALA A 86 -0.46 -9.52 -13.33
CA ALA A 86 -0.98 -8.65 -12.27
C ALA A 86 0.04 -8.45 -11.12
N PRO A 87 1.29 -8.08 -11.43
CA PRO A 87 2.40 -8.12 -10.46
C PRO A 87 2.19 -7.22 -9.25
N THR A 88 1.52 -6.06 -9.39
CA THR A 88 1.27 -5.16 -8.25
C THR A 88 0.25 -5.75 -7.28
N ILE A 89 -0.75 -6.46 -7.81
CA ILE A 89 -1.77 -7.15 -7.00
C ILE A 89 -1.13 -8.35 -6.30
N GLU A 90 -0.28 -9.10 -7.02
CA GLU A 90 0.47 -10.24 -6.48
C GLU A 90 1.44 -9.82 -5.36
N ALA A 91 2.27 -8.81 -5.60
CA ALA A 91 3.17 -8.26 -4.58
C ALA A 91 2.41 -7.80 -3.33
N SER A 92 1.21 -7.23 -3.50
CA SER A 92 0.36 -6.86 -2.38
C SER A 92 -0.12 -8.04 -1.54
N LEU A 93 -0.20 -9.24 -2.12
CA LEU A 93 -0.54 -10.47 -1.41
C LEU A 93 0.70 -11.05 -0.72
N ASP A 94 1.85 -11.04 -1.39
CA ASP A 94 3.14 -11.47 -0.84
C ASP A 94 3.53 -10.66 0.39
N SER A 95 3.39 -9.33 0.36
CA SER A 95 3.64 -8.47 1.53
C SER A 95 2.78 -8.87 2.73
N ARG A 96 1.54 -9.34 2.51
CA ARG A 96 0.68 -9.83 3.60
C ARG A 96 1.18 -11.17 4.13
N PHE A 97 1.55 -12.10 3.25
CA PHE A 97 2.15 -13.38 3.64
C PHE A 97 3.42 -13.14 4.49
N MET A 98 4.30 -12.26 4.02
CA MET A 98 5.51 -11.87 4.74
C MET A 98 5.23 -11.24 6.11
N SER A 99 4.23 -10.36 6.20
CA SER A 99 3.82 -9.80 7.50
C SER A 99 3.34 -10.90 8.48
N GLY A 100 2.73 -11.96 7.95
CA GLY A 100 2.27 -13.14 8.67
C GLY A 100 3.38 -13.88 9.43
N LEU A 101 4.58 -13.92 8.84
CA LEU A 101 5.78 -14.60 9.34
C LEU A 101 6.52 -13.77 10.41
N LYS A 102 5.80 -13.16 11.36
CA LYS A 102 6.38 -12.23 12.34
C LYS A 102 7.52 -12.83 13.17
N GLU A 103 7.36 -14.06 13.64
CA GLU A 103 8.39 -14.76 14.44
C GLU A 103 9.66 -14.98 13.61
N GLU A 104 9.52 -15.53 12.40
CA GLU A 104 10.65 -15.74 11.48
C GLU A 104 11.34 -14.42 11.11
N ARG A 105 10.58 -13.37 10.80
CA ARG A 105 11.15 -12.03 10.52
C ARG A 105 11.94 -11.48 11.70
N THR A 106 11.46 -11.72 12.93
CA THR A 106 12.13 -11.27 14.15
C THR A 106 13.43 -12.04 14.41
N GLU A 107 13.44 -13.36 14.18
CA GLU A 107 14.67 -14.16 14.27
C GLU A 107 15.66 -13.80 13.17
N ALA A 108 15.19 -13.64 11.92
CA ALA A 108 16.03 -13.20 10.80
C ALA A 108 16.71 -11.86 11.07
N ALA A 109 16.00 -10.90 11.68
CA ALA A 109 16.54 -9.58 12.01
C ALA A 109 17.68 -9.61 13.05
N LYS A 110 17.83 -10.68 13.84
CA LYS A 110 18.98 -10.85 14.75
C LYS A 110 20.23 -11.32 14.02
N VAL A 111 20.06 -11.99 12.88
CA VAL A 111 21.15 -12.58 12.08
C VAL A 111 21.60 -11.61 11.00
N PHE A 112 20.66 -10.96 10.32
CA PHE A 112 20.96 -10.00 9.27
C PHE A 112 21.15 -8.60 9.88
N ASN A 113 22.36 -8.07 9.78
CA ASN A 113 22.64 -6.69 10.15
C ASN A 113 22.30 -5.76 8.97
N PHE A 114 21.20 -5.03 9.08
CA PHE A 114 20.71 -4.16 8.01
C PHE A 114 21.32 -2.75 8.03
N GLY A 115 22.10 -2.41 9.07
CA GLY A 115 22.65 -1.07 9.25
C GLY A 115 21.58 0.02 9.38
N GLU A 116 22.01 1.28 9.40
CA GLU A 116 21.07 2.40 9.24
C GLU A 116 20.71 2.58 7.77
N ILE A 117 19.41 2.69 7.47
CA ILE A 117 18.89 2.77 6.09
C ILE A 117 19.54 3.90 5.28
N ILE A 118 19.81 5.04 5.91
CA ILE A 118 20.36 6.25 5.28
C ILE A 118 21.63 6.78 5.95
N GLY A 119 22.06 6.22 7.09
CA GLY A 119 23.18 6.76 7.87
C GLY A 119 23.05 8.26 8.11
N ASP A 120 24.13 9.00 7.87
CA ASP A 120 24.20 10.47 7.98
C ASP A 120 23.76 11.23 6.71
N GLN A 121 23.12 10.57 5.74
CA GLN A 121 22.69 11.24 4.52
C GLN A 121 21.55 12.22 4.79
N GLU A 122 21.74 13.48 4.37
CA GLU A 122 20.69 14.49 4.40
C GLU A 122 19.62 14.18 3.35
N VAL A 123 18.36 14.16 3.78
CA VAL A 123 17.21 13.91 2.92
C VAL A 123 16.41 15.20 2.76
N ASP A 124 16.26 15.65 1.52
CA ASP A 124 15.30 16.69 1.17
C ASP A 124 13.88 16.13 1.33
N LYS A 125 13.25 16.44 2.48
CA LYS A 125 11.92 15.95 2.82
C LYS A 125 10.87 16.41 1.82
N GLU A 126 10.91 17.65 1.36
CA GLU A 126 9.91 18.19 0.44
C GLU A 126 9.97 17.47 -0.90
N LYS A 127 11.18 17.30 -1.43
CA LYS A 127 11.39 16.53 -2.66
C LYS A 127 10.97 15.07 -2.49
N LEU A 128 11.33 14.42 -1.39
CA LEU A 128 10.94 13.03 -1.13
C LEU A 128 9.40 12.89 -1.07
N ILE A 129 8.72 13.78 -0.34
CA ILE A 129 7.26 13.79 -0.24
C ILE A 129 6.63 13.93 -1.63
N HIS A 130 7.14 14.86 -2.45
CA HIS A 130 6.66 15.04 -3.81
C HIS A 130 6.86 13.79 -4.68
N ASP A 131 8.05 13.20 -4.65
CA ASP A 131 8.40 12.05 -5.49
C ASP A 131 7.63 10.79 -5.08
N VAL A 132 7.47 10.55 -3.78
CA VAL A 132 6.66 9.45 -3.25
C VAL A 132 5.18 9.63 -3.64
N ARG A 133 4.65 10.85 -3.59
CA ARG A 133 3.27 11.16 -4.04
C ARG A 133 3.06 10.77 -5.50
N GLN A 134 3.99 11.17 -6.38
CA GLN A 134 3.93 10.86 -7.81
C GLN A 134 4.09 9.36 -8.06
N ALA A 135 5.03 8.70 -7.37
CA ALA A 135 5.23 7.26 -7.47
C ALA A 135 4.00 6.47 -7.02
N LEU A 136 3.36 6.87 -5.92
CA LEU A 136 2.12 6.29 -5.43
C LEU A 136 1.01 6.42 -6.48
N TYR A 137 0.81 7.61 -7.03
CA TYR A 137 -0.24 7.85 -8.04
C TYR A 137 -0.02 7.02 -9.31
N ALA A 138 1.20 7.02 -9.86
CA ALA A 138 1.56 6.20 -11.01
C ALA A 138 1.37 4.70 -10.73
N SER A 139 1.74 4.23 -9.54
CA SER A 139 1.58 2.83 -9.14
C SER A 139 0.11 2.42 -9.01
N LYS A 140 -0.76 3.33 -8.53
CA LYS A 140 -2.21 3.12 -8.55
C LYS A 140 -2.71 2.93 -9.98
N ILE A 141 -2.34 3.82 -10.90
CA ILE A 141 -2.73 3.70 -12.32
C ILE A 141 -2.32 2.32 -12.88
N CYS A 142 -1.08 1.89 -12.64
CA CYS A 142 -0.60 0.58 -13.07
C CYS A 142 -1.42 -0.58 -12.48
N SER A 143 -1.74 -0.53 -11.18
CA SER A 143 -2.53 -1.57 -10.51
C SER A 143 -3.97 -1.65 -11.04
N TYR A 144 -4.62 -0.50 -11.26
CA TYR A 144 -5.96 -0.46 -11.85
C TYR A 144 -5.94 -0.94 -13.31
N ALA A 145 -4.92 -0.61 -14.09
CA ALA A 145 -4.76 -1.12 -15.45
C ALA A 145 -4.64 -2.66 -15.46
N GLN A 146 -3.86 -3.24 -14.55
CA GLN A 146 -3.75 -4.71 -14.39
C GLN A 146 -5.12 -5.34 -14.04
N GLY A 147 -5.84 -4.77 -13.06
CA GLY A 147 -7.16 -5.27 -12.66
C GLY A 147 -8.22 -5.16 -13.76
N MET A 148 -8.27 -4.03 -14.47
CA MET A 148 -9.19 -3.83 -15.60
C MET A 148 -8.86 -4.77 -16.77
N ASN A 149 -7.57 -5.01 -17.03
CA ASN A 149 -7.14 -5.98 -18.04
C ASN A 149 -7.57 -7.41 -17.68
N LEU A 150 -7.46 -7.79 -16.40
CA LEU A 150 -7.93 -9.09 -15.90
C LEU A 150 -9.44 -9.25 -16.08
N ILE A 151 -10.24 -8.24 -15.73
CA ILE A 151 -11.70 -8.24 -15.91
C ILE A 151 -12.05 -8.34 -17.39
N ARG A 152 -11.37 -7.59 -18.26
CA ARG A 152 -11.55 -7.66 -19.72
C ARG A 152 -11.29 -9.07 -20.23
N ALA A 153 -10.18 -9.69 -19.84
CA ALA A 153 -9.83 -11.04 -20.26
C ALA A 153 -10.88 -12.06 -19.83
N LYS A 154 -11.35 -11.99 -18.57
CA LYS A 154 -12.41 -12.86 -18.07
C LYS A 154 -13.74 -12.65 -18.79
N SER A 155 -14.08 -11.40 -19.10
CA SER A 155 -15.28 -11.07 -19.86
C SER A 155 -15.29 -11.66 -21.26
N ILE A 156 -14.12 -11.73 -21.92
CA ILE A 156 -13.96 -12.35 -23.23
C ILE A 156 -14.09 -13.87 -23.10
N GLU A 157 -13.39 -14.49 -22.15
CA GLU A 157 -13.43 -15.95 -21.90
C GLU A 157 -14.85 -16.46 -21.61
N LYS A 158 -15.66 -15.63 -20.92
CA LYS A 158 -17.02 -16.00 -20.49
C LYS A 158 -18.13 -15.40 -21.35
N GLU A 159 -17.79 -14.65 -22.40
CA GLU A 159 -18.75 -13.96 -23.28
C GLU A 159 -19.75 -13.06 -22.50
N TRP A 160 -19.28 -12.42 -21.43
CA TRP A 160 -20.14 -11.62 -20.54
C TRP A 160 -20.45 -10.20 -21.05
N ASP A 161 -19.75 -9.73 -22.09
CA ASP A 161 -19.88 -8.37 -22.64
C ASP A 161 -19.83 -7.26 -21.56
N LEU A 162 -18.94 -7.41 -20.56
CA LEU A 162 -18.79 -6.45 -19.47
C LEU A 162 -18.37 -5.08 -20.00
N LYS A 163 -19.05 -4.05 -19.51
CA LYS A 163 -18.73 -2.65 -19.82
C LYS A 163 -17.82 -2.07 -18.74
N LEU A 164 -16.51 -2.07 -18.99
CA LEU A 164 -15.51 -1.61 -18.00
C LEU A 164 -15.76 -0.19 -17.48
N GLY A 165 -16.27 0.71 -18.33
CA GLY A 165 -16.65 2.07 -17.92
C GLY A 165 -17.79 2.10 -16.89
N GLU A 166 -18.79 1.24 -17.03
CA GLU A 166 -19.88 1.13 -16.05
C GLU A 166 -19.42 0.51 -14.75
N LEU A 167 -18.47 -0.43 -14.80
CA LEU A 167 -17.85 -0.98 -13.58
C LEU A 167 -17.06 0.10 -12.82
N ALA A 168 -16.29 0.92 -13.54
CA ALA A 168 -15.56 2.03 -12.93
C ALA A 168 -16.50 3.10 -12.34
N ARG A 169 -17.68 3.32 -12.94
CA ARG A 169 -18.66 4.31 -12.46
C ARG A 169 -19.27 3.93 -11.10
N ILE A 170 -19.35 2.64 -10.78
CA ILE A 170 -19.97 2.15 -9.53
C ILE A 170 -18.96 1.81 -8.42
N TRP A 171 -17.67 2.03 -8.67
CA TRP A 171 -16.58 1.90 -7.69
C TRP A 171 -16.15 3.26 -7.18
#